data_AF-X0VXN1-F1
#
_entry.id   AF-X0VXN1-F1
#
_cell.length_a   1.000
_cell.length_b   1.000
_cell.length_c   1.000
_cell.angle_alpha   90.00
_cell.angle_beta   90.00
_cell.angle_gamma   90.00
#
_symmetry.space_group_name_H-M   'P 1'
#
loop_
_entity.id
_entity.type
_entity.pdbx_description
1 polymer ?
#
loop_
_entity_poly.entity_id
_entity_poly.type
_entity_poly.pdbx_seq_one_letter_code
_entity_poly.pdbx_strand_id
1 'polypeptide(L)'
;MVEDQTKSATRAKSITLALLEDLLPKGPDSEVGVRFWDGSLWPDEQPRAATIVLNHPGALKSMFSSMSEVGLAEAYLYDDFDVEGDIERVYSMGESLITTTSSMQKKLKIGLSLRRLPDGDDHEYGERGPADLDGEVRSIDRDR
;
A
#
# COMPACT_ATOMS: atom_id res chain seq x y z
N MET A 1 -1.95 14.56 -24.01
CA MET A 1 -2.02 13.36 -23.15
C MET A 1 -1.16 13.48 -21.88
N VAL A 2 -0.07 14.26 -21.87
CA VAL A 2 0.81 14.43 -20.70
C VAL A 2 0.17 15.27 -19.56
N GLU A 3 -0.60 16.31 -19.89
CA GLU A 3 -1.23 17.19 -18.89
C GLU A 3 -2.29 16.53 -18.01
N ASP A 4 -2.95 15.49 -18.50
CA ASP A 4 -4.01 14.79 -17.78
C ASP A 4 -3.44 13.84 -16.71
N GLN A 5 -2.34 13.17 -17.05
CA GLN A 5 -1.62 12.28 -16.13
C GLN A 5 -1.00 13.04 -14.96
N THR A 6 -0.41 14.22 -15.19
CA THR A 6 0.16 15.05 -14.12
C THR A 6 -0.92 15.54 -13.14
N LYS A 7 -2.11 15.92 -13.65
CA LYS A 7 -3.24 16.32 -12.81
C LYS A 7 -3.78 15.16 -11.99
N SER A 8 -3.91 13.98 -12.60
CA SER A 8 -4.32 12.75 -11.93
C SER A 8 -3.36 12.36 -10.79
N ALA A 9 -2.05 12.33 -11.07
CA ALA A 9 -1.02 12.02 -10.08
C ALA A 9 -1.01 13.03 -8.91
N THR A 10 -1.16 14.32 -9.19
CA THR A 10 -1.24 15.36 -8.14
C THR A 10 -2.47 15.18 -7.24
N ARG A 11 -3.60 14.82 -7.85
CA ARG A 11 -4.84 14.53 -7.12
C ARG A 11 -4.69 13.28 -6.26
N ALA A 12 -4.12 12.21 -6.80
CA ALA A 12 -3.85 10.98 -6.08
C ALA A 12 -2.96 11.24 -4.86
N LYS A 13 -1.86 11.98 -5.04
CA LYS A 13 -0.98 12.40 -3.94
C LYS A 13 -1.71 13.14 -2.84
N SER A 14 -2.59 14.08 -3.22
CA SER A 14 -3.38 14.86 -2.25
C SER A 14 -4.34 13.98 -1.44
N ILE A 15 -4.96 12.98 -2.08
CA ILE A 15 -5.85 12.01 -1.41
C ILE A 15 -5.04 11.09 -0.49
N THR A 16 -3.92 10.56 -0.97
CA THR A 16 -3.01 9.70 -0.19
C THR A 16 -2.47 10.45 1.02
N LEU A 17 -2.03 11.69 0.87
CA LEU A 17 -1.59 12.52 1.98
C LEU A 17 -2.70 12.69 3.01
N ALA A 18 -3.90 13.12 2.60
CA ALA A 18 -5.04 13.26 3.51
C ALA A 18 -5.41 11.95 4.26
N LEU A 19 -5.19 10.79 3.63
CA LEU A 19 -5.34 9.49 4.28
C LEU A 19 -4.25 9.26 5.33
N LEU A 20 -2.97 9.45 5.00
CA LEU A 20 -1.87 9.32 5.95
C LEU A 20 -2.06 10.25 7.16
N GLU A 21 -2.52 11.48 6.94
CA GLU A 21 -2.78 12.44 8.02
C GLU A 21 -3.91 12.02 8.99
N ASP A 22 -4.89 11.26 8.52
CA ASP A 22 -6.02 10.77 9.33
C ASP A 22 -5.70 9.41 10.00
N LEU A 23 -4.76 8.65 9.41
CA LEU A 23 -4.50 7.26 9.77
C LEU A 23 -3.27 7.08 10.65
N LEU A 24 -2.23 7.87 10.41
CA LEU A 24 -0.93 7.67 11.02
C LEU A 24 -0.57 8.85 11.94
N PRO A 25 0.01 8.58 13.11
CA PRO A 25 0.51 9.63 13.98
C PRO A 25 1.61 10.42 13.24
N LYS A 26 1.62 11.74 13.46
CA LYS A 26 2.67 12.63 13.00
C LYS A 26 3.53 13.02 14.19
N GLY A 27 4.85 13.10 14.00
CA GLY A 27 5.73 13.63 15.03
C GLY A 27 7.17 13.15 14.89
N PRO A 28 8.08 13.74 15.69
CA PRO A 28 9.49 13.36 15.70
C PRO A 28 9.71 11.92 16.18
N ASP A 29 8.77 11.36 16.95
CA ASP A 29 8.83 9.98 17.44
C ASP A 29 8.35 8.95 16.40
N SER A 30 7.92 9.40 15.21
CA SER A 30 7.52 8.47 14.14
C SER A 30 8.76 7.81 13.54
N GLU A 31 8.94 6.53 13.82
CA GLU A 31 10.06 5.73 13.32
C GLU A 31 9.89 5.31 11.85
N VAL A 32 8.70 5.51 11.29
CA VAL A 32 8.34 5.13 9.92
C VAL A 32 7.90 6.34 9.12
N GLY A 33 8.43 6.48 7.91
CA GLY A 33 8.07 7.50 6.93
C GLY A 33 7.39 6.91 5.71
N VAL A 34 6.87 7.79 4.86
CA VAL A 34 6.36 7.40 3.54
C VAL A 34 7.05 8.21 2.46
N ARG A 35 7.56 7.52 1.44
CA ARG A 35 8.07 8.11 0.20
C ARG A 35 7.07 7.88 -0.92
N PHE A 36 6.69 8.94 -1.62
CA PHE A 36 5.78 8.87 -2.76
C PHE A 36 6.55 8.56 -4.05
N TRP A 37 5.82 8.15 -5.08
CA TRP A 37 6.32 7.89 -6.44
C TRP A 37 7.02 9.09 -7.09
N ASP A 38 6.75 10.31 -6.63
CA ASP A 38 7.42 11.54 -7.08
C ASP A 38 8.68 11.88 -6.25
N GLY A 39 9.07 11.00 -5.34
CA GLY A 39 10.24 11.14 -4.46
C GLY A 39 10.01 11.97 -3.21
N SER A 40 8.86 12.64 -3.06
CA SER A 40 8.57 13.42 -1.86
C SER A 40 8.35 12.53 -0.62
N LEU A 41 8.63 13.09 0.56
CA LEU A 41 8.57 12.39 1.83
C LEU A 41 7.45 12.92 2.74
N TRP A 42 6.91 12.05 3.58
CA TRP A 42 5.92 12.35 4.61
C TRP A 42 6.26 11.65 5.94
N PRO A 43 5.96 12.27 7.10
CA PRO A 43 5.38 13.62 7.27
C PRO A 43 6.34 14.78 6.96
N ASP A 44 7.64 14.52 6.93
CA ASP A 44 8.68 15.48 6.58
C ASP A 44 9.91 14.76 5.99
N GLU A 45 10.93 15.53 5.61
CA GLU A 45 12.18 15.05 5.01
C GLU A 45 13.19 14.46 6.01
N GLN A 46 12.85 14.35 7.29
CA GLN A 46 13.76 13.78 8.28
C GLN A 46 13.94 12.27 8.02
N PRO A 47 15.19 11.77 8.09
CA PRO A 47 15.45 10.33 8.02
C PRO A 47 14.73 9.59 9.14
N ARG A 48 14.18 8.43 8.81
CA ARG A 48 13.47 7.54 9.74
C ARG A 48 14.06 6.15 9.69
N ALA A 49 13.81 5.34 10.71
CA ALA A 49 14.34 3.99 10.80
C ALA A 49 13.80 3.07 9.68
N ALA A 50 12.57 3.31 9.25
CA ALA A 50 11.99 2.69 8.06
C ALA A 50 11.24 3.69 7.18
N THR A 51 11.13 3.38 5.89
CA THR A 51 10.36 4.15 4.93
C THR A 51 9.52 3.21 4.07
N ILE A 52 8.20 3.42 4.05
CA ILE A 52 7.32 2.79 3.07
C ILE A 52 7.40 3.57 1.78
N VAL A 53 7.70 2.89 0.68
CA VAL A 53 7.83 3.48 -0.65
C VAL A 53 6.57 3.15 -1.43
N LEU A 54 5.82 4.16 -1.85
CA LEU A 54 4.67 4.00 -2.74
C LEU A 54 5.13 4.19 -4.18
N ASN A 55 5.15 3.11 -4.97
CA ASN A 55 5.81 3.12 -6.28
C ASN A 55 4.99 3.84 -7.37
N HIS A 56 3.66 3.92 -7.21
CA HIS A 56 2.77 4.58 -8.17
C HIS A 56 1.54 5.22 -7.47
N PRO A 57 0.77 6.09 -8.17
CA PRO A 57 -0.38 6.80 -7.60
C PRO A 57 -1.50 5.93 -7.00
N GLY A 58 -1.58 4.68 -7.42
CA GLY A 58 -2.57 3.68 -6.96
C GLY A 58 -2.09 2.82 -5.78
N ALA A 59 -0.82 2.91 -5.38
CA ALA A 59 -0.18 1.98 -4.45
C ALA A 59 -0.95 1.79 -3.14
N LEU A 60 -1.38 2.91 -2.53
CA LEU A 60 -2.14 2.86 -1.27
C LEU A 60 -3.50 2.15 -1.45
N LYS A 61 -4.12 2.24 -2.64
CA LYS A 61 -5.34 1.49 -2.95
C LYS A 61 -5.06 0.01 -3.10
N SER A 62 -3.97 -0.37 -3.78
CA SER A 62 -3.54 -1.77 -3.94
C SER A 62 -3.31 -2.43 -2.58
N MET A 63 -2.55 -1.79 -1.69
CA MET A 63 -2.27 -2.26 -0.32
C MET A 63 -3.52 -2.61 0.49
N PHE A 64 -4.61 -1.88 0.29
CA PHE A 64 -5.85 -2.00 1.06
C PHE A 64 -7.04 -2.54 0.25
N SER A 65 -6.79 -3.06 -0.95
CA SER A 65 -7.84 -3.51 -1.89
C SER A 65 -8.68 -4.66 -1.32
N SER A 66 -8.04 -5.66 -0.71
CA SER A 66 -8.70 -6.79 -0.07
C SER A 66 -8.83 -6.66 1.45
N MET A 67 -8.28 -5.58 2.04
CA MET A 67 -8.24 -5.35 3.49
C MET A 67 -7.73 -6.57 4.28
N SER A 68 -6.78 -7.31 3.72
CA SER A 68 -6.24 -8.56 4.27
C SER A 68 -4.71 -8.59 4.21
N GLU A 69 -4.10 -9.40 5.07
CA GLU A 69 -2.64 -9.62 5.06
C GLU A 69 -2.16 -10.18 3.71
N VAL A 70 -2.95 -11.04 3.09
CA VAL A 70 -2.65 -11.60 1.75
C VAL A 70 -2.59 -10.49 0.70
N GLY A 71 -3.57 -9.58 0.67
CA GLY A 71 -3.54 -8.47 -0.28
C GLY A 71 -2.39 -7.49 -0.05
N LEU A 72 -2.00 -7.30 1.22
CA LEU A 72 -0.83 -6.50 1.54
C LEU A 72 0.46 -7.19 1.05
N ALA A 73 0.57 -8.50 1.22
CA ALA A 73 1.70 -9.28 0.70
C ALA A 73 1.73 -9.28 -0.83
N GLU A 74 0.58 -9.42 -1.49
CA GLU A 74 0.45 -9.29 -2.95
C GLU A 74 0.90 -7.91 -3.42
N ALA A 75 0.46 -6.84 -2.77
CA ALA A 75 0.87 -5.48 -3.13
C ALA A 75 2.38 -5.25 -2.97
N TYR A 76 3.01 -5.91 -2.00
CA TYR A 76 4.47 -5.90 -1.88
C TYR A 76 5.14 -6.69 -3.01
N LEU A 77 4.64 -7.90 -3.28
CA LEU A 77 5.19 -8.80 -4.31
C LEU A 77 5.03 -8.24 -5.73
N TYR A 78 3.95 -7.51 -5.99
CA TYR A 78 3.67 -6.89 -7.27
C TYR A 78 4.30 -5.50 -7.41
N ASP A 79 5.17 -5.07 -6.49
CA ASP A 79 5.87 -3.78 -6.56
C ASP A 79 4.90 -2.57 -6.50
N ASP A 80 3.73 -2.71 -5.88
CA ASP A 80 2.88 -1.55 -5.59
C ASP A 80 3.54 -0.68 -4.50
N PHE A 81 4.18 -1.33 -3.51
CA PHE A 81 4.95 -0.64 -2.47
C PHE A 81 6.14 -1.48 -2.00
N ASP A 82 7.12 -0.80 -1.41
CA ASP A 82 8.30 -1.43 -0.79
C ASP A 82 8.55 -0.88 0.62
N VAL A 83 9.47 -1.50 1.35
CA VAL A 83 9.94 -1.07 2.67
C VAL A 83 11.45 -0.95 2.67
N GLU A 84 11.95 0.27 2.88
CA GLU A 84 13.37 0.54 3.07
C GLU A 84 13.72 0.69 4.55
N GLY A 85 14.89 0.20 4.95
CA GLY A 85 15.38 0.28 6.33
C GLY A 85 14.93 -0.89 7.21
N ASP A 86 14.64 -0.60 8.48
CA ASP A 86 14.29 -1.61 9.47
C ASP A 86 12.79 -1.98 9.39
N ILE A 87 12.47 -3.05 8.65
CA ILE A 87 11.09 -3.51 8.43
C ILE A 87 10.32 -3.81 9.73
N GLU A 88 11.01 -4.16 10.83
CA GLU A 88 10.33 -4.40 12.11
C GLU A 88 9.64 -3.14 12.64
N ARG A 89 10.13 -1.94 12.29
CA ARG A 89 9.51 -0.66 12.67
C ARG A 89 8.16 -0.43 12.02
N VAL A 90 7.91 -1.04 10.86
CA VAL A 90 6.61 -0.94 10.17
C VAL A 90 5.51 -1.67 10.95
N TYR A 91 5.85 -2.68 11.75
CA TYR A 91 4.88 -3.44 12.54
C TYR A 91 4.13 -2.57 13.55
N SER A 92 4.84 -1.72 14.31
CA SER A 92 4.22 -0.82 15.30
C SER A 92 3.29 0.22 14.64
N MET A 93 3.61 0.63 13.42
CA MET A 93 2.78 1.47 12.59
C MET A 93 1.49 0.74 12.16
N GLY A 94 1.58 -0.54 11.79
CA GLY A 94 0.44 -1.39 11.46
C GLY A 94 -0.54 -1.57 12.64
N GLU A 95 -0.03 -1.84 13.85
CA GLU A 95 -0.83 -1.93 15.07
C GLU A 95 -1.60 -0.62 15.37
N SER A 96 -0.92 0.52 15.19
CA SER A 96 -1.52 1.84 15.34
C SER A 96 -2.65 2.08 14.32
N LEU A 97 -2.47 1.60 13.09
CA LEU A 97 -3.46 1.67 12.03
C LEU A 97 -4.70 0.82 12.34
N ILE A 98 -4.52 -0.42 12.80
CA ILE A 98 -5.63 -1.30 13.21
C ILE A 98 -6.48 -0.64 14.30
N THR A 99 -5.81 -0.06 15.30
CA THR A 99 -6.47 0.63 16.42
C THR A 99 -7.28 1.84 15.93
N THR A 100 -6.67 2.66 15.06
CA THR A 100 -7.26 3.90 14.52
C THR A 100 -8.42 3.64 13.55
N THR A 101 -8.47 2.45 12.95
CA THR A 101 -9.49 2.03 11.98
C THR A 101 -10.56 1.11 12.58
N SER A 102 -10.63 0.98 13.90
CA SER A 102 -11.63 0.13 14.58
C SER A 102 -13.10 0.56 14.37
N SER A 103 -13.36 1.84 14.11
CA SER A 103 -14.70 2.39 13.84
C SER A 103 -15.22 2.06 12.44
N MET A 104 -16.48 1.58 12.34
CA MET A 104 -17.14 1.33 11.06
C MET A 104 -17.29 2.59 10.20
N GLN A 105 -17.56 3.75 10.82
CA GLN A 105 -17.63 5.03 10.10
C GLN A 105 -16.27 5.39 9.49
N LYS A 106 -15.19 5.17 10.24
CA LYS A 106 -13.83 5.44 9.78
C LYS A 106 -13.45 4.49 8.64
N LYS A 107 -13.73 3.18 8.75
CA LYS A 107 -13.54 2.20 7.67
C LYS A 107 -14.26 2.61 6.38
N LEU A 108 -15.53 3.03 6.48
CA LEU A 108 -16.29 3.47 5.32
C LEU A 108 -15.68 4.72 4.67
N LYS A 109 -15.28 5.72 5.46
CA LYS A 109 -14.60 6.93 4.98
C LYS A 109 -13.29 6.60 4.25
N ILE A 110 -12.51 5.69 4.81
CA ILE A 110 -11.25 5.22 4.21
C ILE A 110 -11.54 4.52 2.89
N GLY A 111 -12.44 3.54 2.87
CA GLY A 111 -12.80 2.81 1.64
C GLY A 111 -13.31 3.74 0.52
N LEU A 112 -14.14 4.73 0.86
CA LEU A 112 -14.60 5.75 -0.10
C LEU A 112 -13.46 6.62 -0.64
N SER A 113 -12.45 6.90 0.17
CA SER A 113 -11.28 7.69 -0.22
C SER A 113 -10.32 6.87 -1.09
N LEU A 114 -10.07 5.61 -0.73
CA LEU A 114 -9.30 4.65 -1.53
C LEU A 114 -9.94 4.43 -2.90
N ARG A 115 -11.27 4.37 -3.00
CA ARG A 115 -11.98 4.24 -4.29
C ARG A 115 -11.75 5.43 -5.24
N ARG A 116 -11.29 6.58 -4.74
CA ARG A 116 -10.99 7.77 -5.56
C ARG A 116 -9.55 7.79 -6.07
N LEU A 117 -8.68 6.93 -5.54
CA LEU A 117 -7.35 6.71 -6.09
C LEU A 117 -7.46 5.94 -7.40
N PRO A 118 -6.54 6.19 -8.34
CA PRO A 118 -6.43 5.37 -9.54
C PRO A 118 -6.19 3.90 -9.16
N ASP A 119 -6.53 3.00 -10.07
CA ASP A 119 -6.08 1.62 -9.95
C ASP A 119 -4.55 1.55 -10.04
N GLY A 120 -3.98 0.44 -9.55
CA GLY A 120 -2.55 0.21 -9.72
C GLY A 120 -2.18 0.11 -11.19
N ASP A 121 -0.88 0.26 -11.48
CA ASP A 121 -0.42 0.03 -12.84
C ASP A 121 -0.75 -1.42 -13.22
N ASP A 122 -1.17 -1.64 -14.48
CA ASP A 122 -1.37 -2.99 -14.99
C ASP A 122 -0.02 -3.69 -15.00
N HIS A 123 0.20 -4.48 -13.95
CA HIS A 123 1.45 -5.17 -13.76
C HIS A 123 1.62 -6.25 -14.82
N GLU A 124 2.51 -6.04 -15.79
CA GLU A 124 2.94 -7.06 -16.76
C GLU A 124 3.83 -8.12 -16.09
N TYR A 125 3.32 -8.83 -15.08
CA TYR A 125 3.94 -10.06 -14.60
C TYR A 125 3.39 -11.23 -15.41
N GLY A 126 4.28 -12.11 -15.86
CA GLY A 126 4.04 -13.06 -16.95
C GLY A 126 2.72 -13.84 -16.85
N GLU A 127 2.22 -14.26 -18.01
CA GLU A 127 0.94 -14.96 -18.28
C GLU A 127 0.68 -16.26 -17.48
N ARG A 128 1.40 -16.50 -16.38
CA ARG A 128 1.13 -17.59 -15.46
C ARG A 128 -0.07 -17.19 -14.61
N GLY A 129 -1.25 -17.50 -15.15
CA GLY A 129 -2.45 -17.65 -14.36
C GLY A 129 -2.24 -18.64 -13.20
N PRO A 130 -3.23 -18.78 -12.30
CA PRO A 130 -3.16 -19.77 -11.23
C PRO A 130 -2.73 -21.12 -11.78
N ALA A 131 -1.82 -21.80 -11.08
CA ALA A 131 -1.41 -23.13 -11.48
C ALA A 131 -2.64 -24.03 -11.54
N ASP A 132 -2.90 -24.64 -12.70
CA ASP A 132 -3.88 -25.71 -12.82
C ASP A 132 -3.30 -26.93 -12.09
N LEU A 133 -3.69 -27.08 -10.83
CA LEU A 133 -3.25 -28.16 -9.96
C LEU A 133 -4.32 -29.24 -9.93
N ASP A 134 -4.02 -30.38 -10.53
CA ASP A 134 -4.84 -31.58 -10.43
C ASP A 134 -4.45 -32.42 -9.20
N GLY A 135 -5.43 -32.94 -8.47
CA GLY A 135 -5.22 -33.83 -7.32
C GLY A 135 -5.51 -33.20 -5.96
N GLU A 136 -5.53 -34.03 -4.92
CA GLU A 136 -5.87 -33.58 -3.56
C GLU A 136 -4.80 -32.65 -2.96
N VAL A 137 -5.25 -31.74 -2.09
CA VAL A 137 -4.40 -30.81 -1.35
C VAL A 137 -3.37 -31.58 -0.52
N ARG A 138 -2.07 -31.38 -0.80
CA ARG A 138 -0.90 -32.10 -0.22
C ARG A 138 -0.73 -33.55 -0.68
N SER A 139 -1.09 -33.87 -1.92
CA SER A 139 -0.77 -35.16 -2.55
C SER A 139 0.47 -35.07 -3.44
N ILE A 140 1.19 -36.18 -3.56
CA ILE A 140 2.34 -36.29 -4.47
C ILE A 140 1.94 -36.12 -5.93
N ASP A 141 0.67 -36.41 -6.26
CA ASP A 141 0.15 -36.26 -7.61
C ASP A 141 -0.13 -34.79 -7.95
N ARG A 142 -0.42 -33.93 -6.95
CA ARG A 142 -0.58 -32.48 -7.11
C ARG A 142 0.73 -31.71 -7.21
N ASP A 143 1.81 -32.27 -6.67
CA ASP A 143 3.14 -31.65 -6.64
C ASP A 143 4.03 -32.06 -7.84
N ARG A 144 3.47 -32.78 -8.83
CA ARG A 144 4.11 -33.14 -10.11
C ARG A 144 3.77 -32.14 -11.20
#